data_AF-A0AAD1T0R7-F1
#
_entry.id   AF-A0AAD1T0R7-F1
#
_cell.length_a   1.000
_cell.length_b   1.000
_cell.length_c   1.000
_cell.angle_alpha   90.00
_cell.angle_beta   90.00
_cell.angle_gamma   90.00
#
_symmetry.space_group_name_H-M   'P 1'
#
loop_
_entity.id
_entity.type
_entity.pdbx_description
1 polymer ?
#
loop_
_entity_poly.entity_id
_entity_poly.type
_entity_poly.pdbx_seq_one_letter_code
_entity_poly.pdbx_strand_id
1 'polypeptide(L)'
;MTTPRVGSATWQDASYRTINVAHALHRRPFTAIGNRQKLKSAEFESRSTSRQCIAPPPFHRDLMAQTCNAVALTYMRDARASMYRLRAALLETNRHIQRLHKERDILEKAHANVRKDIVTNQETVQIRNLRPKSEKYPDKVDTSLREEQKSLLDEKKHSENQLHEVSRQLKALYVNRQKLSEFCKERSRVLDLVGETSKPPAVGQEMPENNNHLWQDKTAYWAVINQAQATCKMFRNTQPPNWQKQADLREMKEGITGALRTKASESSRIREDLTLTLGDSRNFIQKEQRIHDEVEQSYNLQLGPLASTDLTLRESLTRPLVKILQRHPVTQLPESTYTAEGSASLQKTLDRTRQKIRIAQFTQQQLKNDSECKLSGQRLDQAAARLRDRSAKKRQ
;
A
#
# COMPACT_ATOMS: atom_id res chain seq x y z
N MET A 1 -17.53 -18.57 -83.74
CA MET A 1 -18.24 -18.73 -82.45
C MET A 1 -17.94 -20.12 -81.91
N THR A 2 -17.16 -20.20 -80.83
CA THR A 2 -17.08 -21.34 -79.90
C THR A 2 -16.35 -20.84 -78.66
N THR A 3 -17.08 -20.76 -77.55
CA THR A 3 -16.62 -20.26 -76.24
C THR A 3 -15.82 -21.31 -75.47
N PRO A 4 -14.81 -20.92 -74.68
CA PRO A 4 -14.03 -21.83 -73.85
C PRO A 4 -14.78 -22.27 -72.58
N ARG A 5 -14.55 -23.53 -72.18
CA ARG A 5 -15.17 -24.21 -71.04
C ARG A 5 -14.40 -23.91 -69.75
N VAL A 6 -15.11 -23.39 -68.75
CA VAL A 6 -14.62 -23.09 -67.39
C VAL A 6 -14.93 -24.28 -66.46
N GLY A 7 -13.94 -24.77 -65.71
CA GLY A 7 -14.16 -25.67 -64.56
C GLY A 7 -12.98 -26.62 -64.24
N SER A 8 -12.48 -26.56 -63.00
CA SER A 8 -11.33 -27.30 -62.47
C SER A 8 -11.61 -28.79 -62.17
N ALA A 9 -10.66 -29.66 -62.51
CA ALA A 9 -10.71 -31.13 -62.47
C ALA A 9 -10.75 -31.80 -61.07
N THR A 10 -11.02 -31.06 -59.99
CA THR A 10 -10.86 -31.54 -58.61
C THR A 10 -12.11 -32.18 -57.99
N TRP A 11 -13.26 -32.18 -58.68
CA TRP A 11 -14.50 -32.76 -58.17
C TRP A 11 -14.69 -34.26 -58.47
N GLN A 12 -13.86 -34.83 -59.36
CA GLN A 12 -14.00 -36.25 -59.76
C GLN A 12 -13.32 -37.23 -58.79
N ASP A 13 -12.37 -36.77 -57.95
CA ASP A 13 -11.50 -37.67 -57.17
C ASP A 13 -11.92 -37.83 -55.68
N ALA A 14 -12.81 -36.97 -55.18
CA ALA A 14 -13.31 -37.04 -53.80
C ALA A 14 -14.40 -38.11 -53.59
N SER A 15 -15.12 -38.48 -54.66
CA SER A 15 -16.20 -39.47 -54.59
C SER A 15 -15.66 -40.89 -54.43
N TYR A 16 -14.61 -41.27 -55.17
CA TYR A 16 -14.08 -42.64 -55.18
C TYR A 16 -13.40 -43.08 -53.88
N ARG A 17 -12.67 -42.19 -53.19
CA ARG A 17 -12.07 -42.53 -51.88
C ARG A 17 -13.13 -42.72 -50.79
N THR A 18 -14.18 -41.92 -50.82
CA THR A 18 -15.29 -41.97 -49.86
C THR A 18 -16.16 -43.22 -50.09
N ILE A 19 -16.34 -43.60 -51.36
CA ILE A 19 -17.04 -44.82 -51.78
C ILE A 19 -16.25 -46.08 -51.35
N ASN A 20 -14.92 -46.10 -51.48
CA ASN A 20 -14.11 -47.27 -51.09
C ASN A 20 -14.07 -47.52 -49.57
N VAL A 21 -14.15 -46.46 -48.75
CA VAL A 21 -14.23 -46.59 -47.27
C VAL A 21 -15.63 -47.08 -46.85
N ALA A 22 -16.69 -46.66 -47.54
CA ALA A 22 -18.05 -47.14 -47.28
C ALA A 22 -18.25 -48.63 -47.68
N HIS A 23 -17.57 -49.09 -48.73
CA HIS A 23 -17.60 -50.50 -49.14
C HIS A 23 -16.89 -51.45 -48.17
N ALA A 24 -15.89 -50.98 -47.40
CA ALA A 24 -15.20 -51.79 -46.40
C ALA A 24 -16.08 -52.15 -45.17
N LEU A 25 -17.19 -51.43 -44.96
CA LEU A 25 -18.10 -51.63 -43.82
C LEU A 25 -19.26 -52.60 -44.11
N HIS A 26 -19.45 -53.04 -45.37
CA HIS A 26 -20.58 -53.86 -45.80
C HIS A 26 -20.37 -55.38 -45.76
N ARG A 27 -19.29 -55.88 -45.12
CA ARG A 27 -19.10 -57.33 -44.91
C ARG A 27 -18.68 -57.64 -43.47
N ARG A 28 -19.67 -57.83 -42.57
CA ARG A 28 -19.66 -58.78 -41.43
C ARG A 28 -20.97 -58.72 -40.63
N PRO A 29 -21.73 -59.82 -40.49
CA PRO A 29 -22.75 -59.98 -39.45
C PRO A 29 -22.12 -60.48 -38.12
N PHE A 30 -22.71 -60.06 -36.99
CA PHE A 30 -22.60 -60.69 -35.67
C PHE A 30 -23.14 -62.14 -35.78
N THR A 31 -22.48 -63.21 -35.30
CA THR A 31 -22.32 -63.59 -33.89
C THR A 31 -21.17 -64.62 -33.66
N ALA A 32 -20.53 -64.52 -32.50
CA ALA A 32 -19.90 -65.57 -31.65
C ALA A 32 -18.72 -66.47 -32.13
N ILE A 33 -17.63 -66.37 -31.35
CA ILE A 33 -16.62 -67.38 -30.97
C ILE A 33 -15.48 -67.70 -31.95
N GLY A 34 -14.24 -67.52 -31.47
CA GLY A 34 -13.18 -68.53 -31.65
C GLY A 34 -12.00 -68.22 -32.58
N ASN A 35 -10.89 -67.82 -31.98
CA ASN A 35 -9.48 -68.10 -32.31
C ASN A 35 -9.02 -68.55 -33.72
N ARG A 36 -7.97 -67.82 -34.16
CA ARG A 36 -6.69 -68.27 -34.79
C ARG A 36 -6.64 -68.74 -36.27
N GLN A 37 -5.77 -68.00 -36.97
CA GLN A 37 -4.66 -68.44 -37.84
C GLN A 37 -4.89 -68.79 -39.33
N LYS A 38 -4.18 -67.96 -40.14
CA LYS A 38 -3.31 -68.27 -41.31
C LYS A 38 -3.91 -68.68 -42.67
N LEU A 39 -3.11 -68.30 -43.67
CA LEU A 39 -3.05 -68.71 -45.10
C LEU A 39 -4.11 -68.13 -46.02
N LYS A 40 -3.88 -67.91 -47.32
CA LYS A 40 -2.76 -67.52 -48.20
C LYS A 40 -3.44 -67.38 -49.59
N SER A 41 -3.08 -66.35 -50.36
CA SER A 41 -3.04 -66.26 -51.84
C SER A 41 -3.68 -67.37 -52.70
N ALA A 42 -4.59 -66.98 -53.61
CA ALA A 42 -4.71 -67.43 -55.02
C ALA A 42 -5.75 -66.51 -55.71
N GLU A 43 -5.34 -65.64 -56.63
CA GLU A 43 -5.28 -65.83 -58.09
C GLU A 43 -6.63 -66.00 -58.82
N PHE A 44 -6.89 -64.99 -59.66
CA PHE A 44 -7.55 -64.99 -60.97
C PHE A 44 -8.82 -65.84 -61.16
N GLU A 45 -9.97 -65.17 -61.29
CA GLU A 45 -10.91 -65.49 -62.37
C GLU A 45 -11.84 -64.30 -62.66
N SER A 46 -11.64 -63.75 -63.86
CA SER A 46 -12.52 -62.82 -64.55
C SER A 46 -13.90 -63.43 -64.78
N ARG A 47 -14.91 -62.96 -64.05
CA ARG A 47 -16.32 -63.08 -64.44
C ARG A 47 -16.96 -61.71 -64.43
N SER A 48 -17.23 -61.24 -65.65
CA SER A 48 -18.20 -60.22 -65.98
C SER A 48 -19.55 -60.54 -65.33
N THR A 49 -19.83 -59.93 -64.18
CA THR A 49 -21.18 -59.79 -63.66
C THR A 49 -21.63 -58.37 -63.89
N SER A 50 -22.72 -58.27 -64.65
CA SER A 50 -23.48 -57.06 -64.94
C SER A 50 -23.48 -56.10 -63.76
N ARG A 51 -23.14 -54.83 -64.00
CA ARG A 51 -23.54 -53.72 -63.14
C ARG A 51 -25.06 -53.70 -63.09
N GLN A 52 -25.65 -54.52 -62.23
CA GLN A 52 -27.01 -54.32 -61.78
C GLN A 52 -27.00 -52.99 -61.06
N CYS A 53 -27.53 -51.97 -61.73
CA CYS A 53 -27.95 -50.75 -61.10
C CYS A 53 -29.01 -51.17 -60.07
N ILE A 54 -28.60 -51.37 -58.82
CA ILE A 54 -29.49 -51.68 -57.71
C ILE A 54 -30.37 -50.44 -57.58
N ALA A 55 -31.57 -50.50 -58.14
CA ALA A 55 -32.55 -49.45 -57.95
C ALA A 55 -32.72 -49.25 -56.44
N PRO A 56 -32.65 -48.01 -55.93
CA PRO A 56 -32.85 -47.75 -54.52
C PRO A 56 -34.19 -48.36 -54.08
N PRO A 57 -34.27 -48.94 -52.86
CA PRO A 57 -35.49 -49.60 -52.40
C PRO A 57 -36.69 -48.65 -52.51
N PRO A 58 -37.92 -49.16 -52.73
CA PRO A 58 -39.11 -48.33 -52.58
C PRO A 58 -39.04 -47.67 -51.20
N PHE A 59 -39.30 -46.36 -51.12
CA PHE A 59 -39.13 -45.51 -49.93
C PHE A 59 -37.69 -45.12 -49.53
N HIS A 60 -36.67 -45.32 -50.38
CA HIS A 60 -35.29 -44.84 -50.10
C HIS A 60 -35.24 -43.34 -49.79
N ARG A 61 -36.05 -42.54 -50.50
CA ARG A 61 -36.20 -41.10 -50.25
C ARG A 61 -36.71 -40.83 -48.84
N ASP A 62 -37.70 -41.59 -48.36
CA ASP A 62 -38.31 -41.41 -47.04
C ASP A 62 -37.36 -41.88 -45.94
N LEU A 63 -36.64 -42.99 -46.16
CA LEU A 63 -35.60 -43.47 -45.25
C LEU A 63 -34.45 -42.46 -45.12
N MET A 64 -33.97 -41.90 -46.24
CA MET A 64 -32.94 -40.85 -46.24
C MET A 64 -33.46 -39.56 -45.59
N ALA A 65 -34.72 -39.17 -45.85
CA ALA A 65 -35.33 -38.03 -45.17
C ALA A 65 -35.41 -38.25 -43.66
N GLN A 66 -35.82 -39.44 -43.20
CA GLN A 66 -35.90 -39.78 -41.78
C GLN A 66 -34.53 -39.80 -41.10
N THR A 67 -33.51 -40.38 -41.73
CA THR A 67 -32.14 -40.41 -41.17
C THR A 67 -31.52 -39.02 -41.14
N CYS A 68 -31.68 -38.23 -42.21
CA CYS A 68 -31.24 -36.83 -42.24
C CYS A 68 -31.96 -35.99 -41.17
N ASN A 69 -33.26 -36.16 -41.01
CA ASN A 69 -34.03 -35.47 -39.97
C ASN A 69 -33.58 -35.90 -38.57
N ALA A 70 -33.31 -37.18 -38.33
CA ALA A 70 -32.80 -37.66 -37.05
C ALA A 70 -31.41 -37.07 -36.71
N VAL A 71 -30.52 -36.97 -37.70
CA VAL A 71 -29.21 -36.33 -37.54
C VAL A 71 -29.35 -34.83 -37.29
N ALA A 72 -30.24 -34.15 -38.02
CA ALA A 72 -30.52 -32.73 -37.80
C ALA A 72 -31.07 -32.47 -36.39
N LEU A 73 -32.00 -33.32 -35.91
CA LEU A 73 -32.58 -33.20 -34.57
C LEU A 73 -31.58 -33.44 -33.45
N THR A 74 -30.69 -34.44 -33.59
CA THR A 74 -29.62 -34.68 -32.60
C THR A 74 -28.63 -33.52 -32.57
N TYR A 75 -28.24 -33.01 -33.73
CA TYR A 75 -27.40 -31.82 -33.85
C TYR A 75 -28.04 -30.58 -33.22
N MET A 76 -29.35 -30.35 -33.42
CA MET A 76 -30.07 -29.25 -32.77
C MET A 76 -30.08 -29.36 -31.25
N ARG A 77 -30.30 -30.56 -30.71
CA ARG A 77 -30.26 -30.80 -29.26
C ARG A 77 -28.88 -30.47 -28.69
N ASP A 78 -27.82 -30.92 -29.35
CA ASP A 78 -26.45 -30.63 -28.96
C ASP A 78 -26.11 -29.14 -29.08
N ALA A 79 -26.57 -28.47 -30.14
CA ALA A 79 -26.41 -27.03 -30.32
C ALA A 79 -27.10 -26.25 -29.19
N ARG A 80 -28.33 -26.61 -28.80
CA ARG A 80 -29.01 -25.99 -27.65
C ARG A 80 -28.29 -26.25 -26.32
N ALA A 81 -27.82 -27.48 -26.09
CA ALA A 81 -27.06 -27.81 -24.90
C ALA A 81 -25.74 -27.03 -24.82
N SER A 82 -25.03 -26.87 -25.95
CA SER A 82 -23.81 -26.06 -26.05
C SER A 82 -24.09 -24.57 -25.80
N MET A 83 -25.17 -24.01 -26.35
CA MET A 83 -25.59 -22.64 -26.10
C MET A 83 -25.90 -22.39 -24.62
N TYR A 84 -26.62 -23.31 -23.96
CA TYR A 84 -26.92 -23.19 -22.55
C TYR A 84 -25.63 -23.08 -21.72
N ARG A 85 -24.65 -23.95 -21.98
CA ARG A 85 -23.35 -23.94 -21.29
C ARG A 85 -22.54 -22.68 -21.59
N LEU A 86 -22.50 -22.22 -22.84
CA LEU A 86 -21.82 -20.98 -23.23
C LEU A 86 -22.45 -19.76 -22.56
N ARG A 87 -23.78 -19.66 -22.53
CA ARG A 87 -24.51 -18.58 -21.85
C ARG A 87 -24.26 -18.60 -20.35
N ALA A 88 -24.25 -19.77 -19.73
CA ALA A 88 -23.93 -19.92 -18.31
C ALA A 88 -22.48 -19.45 -18.01
N ALA A 89 -21.51 -19.85 -18.81
CA ALA A 89 -20.11 -19.43 -18.67
C ALA A 89 -19.94 -17.91 -18.90
N LEU A 90 -20.65 -17.34 -19.88
CA LEU A 90 -20.64 -15.90 -20.18
C LEU A 90 -21.22 -15.10 -19.01
N LEU A 91 -22.33 -15.56 -18.43
CA LEU A 91 -22.97 -14.91 -17.29
C LEU A 91 -22.06 -14.94 -16.04
N GLU A 92 -21.40 -16.07 -15.77
CA GLU A 92 -20.45 -16.16 -14.67
C GLU A 92 -19.22 -15.28 -14.89
N THR A 93 -18.70 -15.23 -16.13
CA THR A 93 -17.59 -14.32 -16.51
C THR A 93 -17.98 -12.86 -16.26
N ASN A 94 -19.20 -12.45 -16.64
CA ASN A 94 -19.70 -11.10 -16.40
C ASN A 94 -19.83 -10.76 -14.90
N ARG A 95 -20.31 -11.70 -14.08
CA ARG A 95 -20.36 -11.53 -12.62
C ARG A 95 -18.95 -11.32 -12.04
N HIS A 96 -17.97 -12.09 -12.50
CA HIS A 96 -16.58 -11.92 -12.07
C HIS A 96 -15.97 -10.58 -12.51
N ILE A 97 -16.23 -10.13 -13.74
CA ILE A 97 -15.81 -8.80 -14.21
C ILE A 97 -16.39 -7.70 -13.32
N GLN A 98 -17.68 -7.77 -12.97
CA GLN A 98 -18.31 -6.78 -12.08
C GLN A 98 -17.71 -6.79 -10.68
N ARG A 99 -17.42 -7.97 -10.11
CA ARG A 99 -16.75 -8.09 -8.80
C ARG A 99 -15.35 -7.48 -8.83
N LEU A 100 -14.54 -7.81 -9.83
CA LEU A 100 -13.19 -7.28 -10.00
C LEU A 100 -13.16 -5.77 -10.20
N HIS A 101 -14.15 -5.19 -10.90
CA HIS A 101 -14.27 -3.75 -10.97
C HIS A 101 -14.51 -3.11 -9.60
N LYS A 102 -15.41 -3.66 -8.79
CA LYS A 102 -15.65 -3.16 -7.43
C LYS A 102 -14.40 -3.26 -6.56
N GLU A 103 -13.69 -4.38 -6.63
CA GLU A 103 -12.45 -4.58 -5.88
C GLU A 103 -11.34 -3.65 -6.33
N ARG A 104 -11.19 -3.44 -7.65
CA ARG A 104 -10.26 -2.45 -8.20
C ARG A 104 -10.57 -1.06 -7.65
N ASP A 105 -11.83 -0.63 -7.69
CA ASP A 105 -12.21 0.71 -7.23
C ASP A 105 -11.93 0.90 -5.71
N ILE A 106 -12.13 -0.16 -4.90
CA ILE A 106 -11.78 -0.17 -3.48
C ILE A 106 -10.26 -0.07 -3.29
N LEU A 107 -9.49 -0.84 -4.06
CA LEU A 107 -8.04 -0.86 -4.00
C LEU A 107 -7.42 0.45 -4.48
N GLU A 108 -7.97 1.08 -5.51
CA GLU A 108 -7.57 2.41 -6.00
C GLU A 108 -7.80 3.48 -4.91
N LYS A 109 -8.93 3.44 -4.22
CA LYS A 109 -9.20 4.33 -3.06
C LYS A 109 -8.20 4.09 -1.93
N ALA A 110 -7.92 2.84 -1.59
CA ALA A 110 -6.94 2.49 -0.57
C ALA A 110 -5.53 2.97 -0.96
N HIS A 111 -5.11 2.74 -2.20
CA HIS A 111 -3.83 3.20 -2.73
C HIS A 111 -3.71 4.73 -2.73
N ALA A 112 -4.78 5.45 -3.10
CA ALA A 112 -4.84 6.91 -3.01
C ALA A 112 -4.69 7.40 -1.56
N ASN A 113 -5.29 6.70 -0.60
CA ASN A 113 -5.12 6.99 0.83
C ASN A 113 -3.67 6.76 1.28
N VAL A 114 -3.04 5.64 0.91
CA VAL A 114 -1.62 5.39 1.21
C VAL A 114 -0.72 6.51 0.65
N ARG A 115 -0.97 6.99 -0.56
CA ARG A 115 -0.23 8.12 -1.14
C ARG A 115 -0.40 9.42 -0.34
N LYS A 116 -1.63 9.74 0.08
CA LYS A 116 -1.88 10.89 0.96
C LYS A 116 -1.18 10.75 2.31
N ASP A 117 -1.07 9.53 2.81
CA ASP A 117 -0.45 9.25 4.12
C ASP A 117 1.06 9.41 4.06
N ILE A 118 1.69 9.01 2.94
CA ILE A 118 3.10 9.29 2.67
C ILE A 118 3.37 10.80 2.67
N VAL A 119 2.53 11.58 2.00
CA VAL A 119 2.67 13.05 1.97
C VAL A 119 2.48 13.62 3.38
N THR A 120 1.46 13.15 4.12
CA THR A 120 1.22 13.59 5.49
C THR A 120 2.41 13.27 6.39
N ASN A 121 3.01 12.07 6.27
CA ASN A 121 4.21 11.70 7.03
C ASN A 121 5.40 12.61 6.67
N GLN A 122 5.64 12.88 5.38
CA GLN A 122 6.68 13.81 4.94
C GLN A 122 6.48 15.23 5.51
N GLU A 123 5.26 15.75 5.43
CA GLU A 123 4.90 17.06 6.01
C GLU A 123 5.11 17.08 7.53
N THR A 124 4.76 16.00 8.24
CA THR A 124 4.99 15.92 9.70
C THR A 124 6.47 15.93 10.05
N VAL A 125 7.31 15.23 9.27
CA VAL A 125 8.76 15.25 9.43
C VAL A 125 9.31 16.64 9.13
N GLN A 126 8.81 17.33 8.10
CA GLN A 126 9.21 18.70 7.77
C GLN A 126 8.88 19.67 8.90
N ILE A 127 7.66 19.62 9.46
CA ILE A 127 7.27 20.46 10.61
C ILE A 127 8.23 20.23 11.78
N ARG A 128 8.57 18.98 12.08
CA ARG A 128 9.47 18.64 13.19
C ARG A 128 10.93 19.02 12.93
N ASN A 129 11.34 19.12 11.67
CA ASN A 129 12.67 19.60 11.30
C ASN A 129 12.88 21.10 11.55
N LEU A 130 11.79 21.86 11.68
CA LEU A 130 11.79 23.28 12.05
C LEU A 130 12.01 23.52 13.55
N ARG A 131 12.10 22.46 14.37
CA ARG A 131 12.38 22.59 15.81
C ARG A 131 13.72 23.31 16.05
N PRO A 132 13.82 24.14 17.11
CA PRO A 132 15.08 24.76 17.51
C PRO A 132 16.19 23.71 17.71
N LYS A 133 17.46 24.11 17.53
CA LYS A 133 18.60 23.18 17.60
C LYS A 133 18.67 22.42 18.93
N SER A 134 18.30 23.06 20.04
CA SER A 134 18.24 22.45 21.37
C SER A 134 17.20 21.31 21.49
N GLU A 135 16.12 21.36 20.70
CA GLU A 135 15.03 20.37 20.68
C GLU A 135 15.16 19.34 19.55
N LYS A 136 16.19 19.46 18.69
CA LYS A 136 16.32 18.64 17.48
C LYS A 136 16.93 17.26 17.72
N TYR A 137 17.18 16.88 18.98
CA TYR A 137 17.68 15.55 19.29
C TYR A 137 16.68 14.47 18.89
N PRO A 138 17.14 13.37 18.28
CA PRO A 138 16.26 12.31 17.81
C PRO A 138 15.50 11.70 18.98
N ASP A 139 14.17 11.67 18.87
CA ASP A 139 13.30 11.08 19.88
C ASP A 139 12.58 9.83 19.35
N LYS A 140 11.77 9.22 20.23
CA LYS A 140 10.98 8.03 19.89
C LYS A 140 9.93 8.31 18.81
N VAL A 141 9.46 9.56 18.68
CA VAL A 141 8.50 9.93 17.65
C VAL A 141 9.19 9.94 16.29
N ASP A 142 10.44 10.41 16.23
CA ASP A 142 11.25 10.42 15.01
C ASP A 142 11.64 9.00 14.54
N THR A 143 11.79 8.04 15.46
CA THR A 143 11.93 6.62 15.08
C THR A 143 10.62 6.06 14.53
N SER A 144 9.49 6.31 15.20
CA SER A 144 8.18 5.81 14.76
C SER A 144 7.74 6.43 13.42
N LEU A 145 8.06 7.70 13.15
CA LEU A 145 7.79 8.33 11.86
C LEU A 145 8.56 7.68 10.71
N ARG A 146 9.82 7.25 10.95
CA ARG A 146 10.63 6.54 9.96
C ARG A 146 10.11 5.13 9.72
N GLU A 147 9.68 4.44 10.77
CA GLU A 147 9.05 3.12 10.65
C GLU A 147 7.73 3.22 9.87
N GLU A 148 6.89 4.22 10.18
CA GLU A 148 5.65 4.48 9.44
C GLU A 148 5.94 4.72 7.96
N GLN A 149 6.95 5.51 7.65
CA GLN A 149 7.34 5.79 6.27
C GLN A 149 7.71 4.50 5.52
N LYS A 150 8.49 3.61 6.15
CA LYS A 150 8.85 2.31 5.55
C LYS A 150 7.61 1.46 5.29
N SER A 151 6.76 1.28 6.31
CA SER A 151 5.54 0.48 6.19
C SER A 151 4.58 1.04 5.13
N LEU A 152 4.48 2.37 5.00
CA LEU A 152 3.68 3.01 3.94
C LEU A 152 4.24 2.77 2.53
N LEU A 153 5.57 2.78 2.36
CA LEU A 153 6.20 2.49 1.07
C LEU A 153 6.03 1.02 0.67
N ASP A 154 6.13 0.11 1.63
CA ASP A 154 5.90 -1.32 1.41
C ASP A 154 4.44 -1.58 1.01
N GLU A 155 3.48 -0.96 1.71
CA GLU A 155 2.06 -1.09 1.38
C GLU A 155 1.70 -0.42 0.05
N LYS A 156 2.37 0.69 -0.30
CA LYS A 156 2.24 1.31 -1.62
C LYS A 156 2.65 0.32 -2.72
N LYS A 157 3.83 -0.29 -2.59
CA LYS A 157 4.31 -1.28 -3.57
C LYS A 157 3.38 -2.50 -3.64
N HIS A 158 2.90 -2.97 -2.48
CA HIS A 158 1.98 -4.09 -2.40
C HIS A 158 0.66 -3.81 -3.14
N SER A 159 0.04 -2.66 -2.85
CA SER A 159 -1.21 -2.24 -3.50
C SER A 159 -1.06 -1.99 -5.00
N GLU A 160 0.07 -1.44 -5.47
CA GLU A 160 0.37 -1.30 -6.89
C GLU A 160 0.44 -2.65 -7.60
N ASN A 161 1.14 -3.62 -7.01
CA ASN A 161 1.22 -4.98 -7.57
C ASN A 161 -0.16 -5.64 -7.65
N GLN A 162 -1.01 -5.45 -6.64
CA GLN A 162 -2.38 -5.95 -6.65
C GLN A 162 -3.23 -5.28 -7.74
N LEU A 163 -3.09 -3.96 -7.96
CA LEU A 163 -3.78 -3.26 -9.04
C LEU A 163 -3.35 -3.75 -10.42
N HIS A 164 -2.06 -4.01 -10.61
CA HIS A 164 -1.53 -4.60 -11.84
C HIS A 164 -2.10 -6.00 -12.07
N GLU A 165 -2.19 -6.82 -11.04
CA GLU A 165 -2.75 -8.17 -11.13
C GLU A 165 -4.25 -8.15 -11.46
N VAL A 166 -5.03 -7.31 -10.78
CA VAL A 166 -6.47 -7.12 -11.07
C VAL A 166 -6.67 -6.64 -12.51
N SER A 167 -5.84 -5.72 -12.99
CA SER A 167 -5.88 -5.22 -14.38
C SER A 167 -5.56 -6.33 -15.38
N ARG A 168 -4.58 -7.19 -15.09
CA ARG A 168 -4.22 -8.36 -15.90
C ARG A 168 -5.38 -9.36 -15.97
N GLN A 169 -6.02 -9.64 -14.84
CA GLN A 169 -7.16 -10.56 -14.75
C GLN A 169 -8.39 -10.02 -15.50
N LEU A 170 -8.70 -8.73 -15.35
CA LEU A 170 -9.78 -8.08 -16.10
C LEU A 170 -9.55 -8.21 -17.61
N LYS A 171 -8.33 -7.94 -18.10
CA LYS A 171 -7.99 -8.11 -19.52
C LYS A 171 -8.24 -9.54 -20.02
N ALA A 172 -7.81 -10.54 -19.24
CA ALA A 172 -8.03 -11.95 -19.58
C ALA A 172 -9.53 -12.31 -19.62
N LEU A 173 -10.32 -11.84 -18.65
CA LEU A 173 -11.76 -12.06 -18.61
C LEU A 173 -12.48 -11.36 -19.77
N TYR A 174 -12.05 -10.17 -20.20
CA TYR A 174 -12.61 -9.50 -21.37
C TYR A 174 -12.37 -10.27 -22.66
N VAL A 175 -11.18 -10.83 -22.85
CA VAL A 175 -10.86 -11.72 -23.99
C VAL A 175 -11.74 -12.97 -23.96
N ASN A 176 -11.88 -13.60 -22.79
CA ASN A 176 -12.75 -14.77 -22.63
C ASN A 176 -14.23 -14.43 -22.90
N ARG A 177 -14.72 -13.29 -22.40
CA ARG A 177 -16.08 -12.81 -22.66
C ARG A 177 -16.33 -12.60 -24.15
N GLN A 178 -15.37 -12.01 -24.86
CA GLN A 178 -15.48 -11.79 -26.31
C GLN A 178 -15.58 -13.12 -27.06
N LYS A 179 -14.66 -14.05 -26.81
CA LYS A 179 -14.68 -15.39 -27.43
C LYS A 179 -15.99 -16.13 -27.13
N LEU A 180 -16.44 -16.13 -25.88
CA LEU A 180 -17.72 -16.76 -25.50
C LEU A 180 -18.91 -16.12 -26.21
N SER A 181 -18.89 -14.80 -26.41
CA SER A 181 -19.95 -14.08 -27.15
C SER A 181 -19.96 -14.44 -28.64
N GLU A 182 -18.78 -14.56 -29.26
CA GLU A 182 -18.63 -14.99 -30.66
C GLU A 182 -19.18 -16.41 -30.85
N PHE A 183 -18.79 -17.37 -30.00
CA PHE A 183 -19.35 -18.73 -30.02
C PHE A 183 -20.87 -18.75 -29.76
N CYS A 184 -21.37 -17.90 -28.86
CA CYS A 184 -22.82 -17.78 -28.65
C CYS A 184 -23.54 -17.30 -29.92
N LYS A 185 -22.98 -16.33 -30.65
CA LYS A 185 -23.57 -15.81 -31.89
C LYS A 185 -23.57 -16.86 -33.00
N GLU A 186 -22.46 -17.59 -33.16
CA GLU A 186 -22.33 -18.67 -34.13
C GLU A 186 -23.36 -19.79 -33.86
N ARG A 187 -23.45 -20.25 -32.61
CA ARG A 187 -24.38 -21.31 -32.22
C ARG A 187 -25.85 -20.86 -32.26
N SER A 188 -26.12 -19.57 -32.07
CA SER A 188 -27.46 -19.00 -32.26
C SER A 188 -27.87 -19.06 -33.74
N ARG A 189 -27.00 -18.65 -34.67
CA ARG A 189 -27.28 -18.70 -36.12
C ARG A 189 -27.63 -20.11 -36.59
N VAL A 190 -26.94 -21.12 -36.05
CA VAL A 190 -27.22 -22.53 -36.32
C VAL A 190 -28.65 -22.92 -35.93
N LEU A 191 -29.15 -22.39 -34.82
CA LEU A 191 -30.51 -22.66 -34.37
C LEU A 191 -31.56 -21.81 -35.10
N ASP A 192 -31.19 -20.60 -35.53
CA ASP A 192 -32.07 -19.72 -36.33
C ASP A 192 -32.34 -20.29 -37.73
N LEU A 193 -31.38 -21.03 -38.30
CA LEU A 193 -31.51 -21.70 -39.61
C LEU A 193 -32.48 -22.88 -39.62
N VAL A 194 -32.85 -23.42 -38.44
CA VAL A 194 -33.68 -24.63 -38.35
C VAL A 194 -34.85 -24.41 -37.41
N GLY A 195 -35.98 -24.01 -37.97
CA GLY A 195 -37.17 -23.58 -37.25
C GLY A 195 -37.70 -24.57 -36.19
N GLU A 196 -38.03 -24.00 -35.02
CA GLU A 196 -39.00 -24.31 -33.95
C GLU A 196 -39.67 -25.69 -33.72
N THR A 197 -39.31 -26.79 -34.37
CA THR A 197 -40.12 -28.04 -34.27
C THR A 197 -39.65 -29.08 -33.24
N SER A 198 -38.67 -28.79 -32.38
CA SER A 198 -38.28 -29.73 -31.32
C SER A 198 -38.35 -29.13 -29.92
N LYS A 199 -39.22 -29.69 -29.07
CA LYS A 199 -39.30 -29.39 -27.63
C LYS A 199 -37.99 -29.77 -26.91
N PRO A 200 -37.62 -29.09 -25.80
CA PRO A 200 -36.45 -29.48 -25.00
C PRO A 200 -36.66 -30.85 -24.32
N PRO A 201 -35.59 -31.62 -24.04
CA PRO A 201 -35.70 -32.90 -23.35
C PRO A 201 -36.00 -32.71 -21.85
N ALA A 202 -36.79 -33.63 -21.29
CA ALA A 202 -36.99 -33.76 -19.85
C ALA A 202 -35.72 -34.30 -19.17
N VAL A 203 -35.58 -34.00 -17.87
CA VAL A 203 -34.45 -34.44 -17.03
C VAL A 203 -34.40 -35.98 -17.00
N GLY A 204 -33.28 -36.57 -17.43
CA GLY A 204 -32.98 -38.00 -17.21
C GLY A 204 -32.67 -38.87 -18.44
N GLN A 205 -32.60 -38.34 -19.66
CA GLN A 205 -32.24 -39.14 -20.84
C GLN A 205 -30.73 -39.12 -21.14
N GLU A 206 -30.11 -40.31 -21.14
CA GLU A 206 -28.74 -40.51 -21.59
C GLU A 206 -28.60 -40.30 -23.11
N MET A 207 -27.53 -39.62 -23.51
CA MET A 207 -27.23 -39.23 -24.89
C MET A 207 -26.62 -40.40 -25.68
N PRO A 208 -26.97 -40.59 -26.96
CA PRO A 208 -26.25 -41.54 -27.81
C PRO A 208 -24.85 -41.01 -28.13
N GLU A 209 -23.84 -41.72 -27.62
CA GLU A 209 -22.44 -41.55 -28.00
C GLU A 209 -22.18 -42.15 -29.39
N ASN A 210 -22.34 -41.35 -30.45
CA ASN A 210 -21.45 -41.41 -31.60
C ASN A 210 -21.91 -40.45 -32.68
N ASN A 211 -21.08 -39.44 -32.97
CA ASN A 211 -20.92 -38.84 -34.29
C ASN A 211 -19.70 -37.90 -34.24
N ASN A 212 -18.49 -38.47 -34.29
CA ASN A 212 -17.23 -37.74 -34.13
C ASN A 212 -16.76 -36.96 -35.38
N HIS A 213 -17.44 -37.05 -36.54
CA HIS A 213 -16.92 -36.50 -37.80
C HIS A 213 -17.42 -35.09 -38.19
N LEU A 214 -18.47 -34.57 -37.54
CA LEU A 214 -18.98 -33.20 -37.78
C LEU A 214 -18.47 -32.17 -36.75
N TRP A 215 -17.56 -32.57 -35.85
CA TRP A 215 -17.37 -31.88 -34.57
C TRP A 215 -15.90 -31.65 -34.16
N GLN A 216 -15.05 -31.21 -35.09
CA GLN A 216 -13.77 -30.57 -34.71
C GLN A 216 -13.97 -29.31 -33.84
N ASP A 217 -15.16 -28.72 -33.92
CA ASP A 217 -15.52 -27.48 -33.22
C ASP A 217 -15.97 -27.71 -31.76
N LYS A 218 -16.27 -28.97 -31.37
CA LYS A 218 -16.64 -29.31 -29.99
C LYS A 218 -15.48 -29.07 -29.02
N THR A 219 -14.26 -29.40 -29.41
CA THR A 219 -13.07 -29.19 -28.58
C THR A 219 -12.75 -27.69 -28.40
N ALA A 220 -12.99 -26.87 -29.42
CA ALA A 220 -12.65 -25.46 -29.42
C ALA A 220 -13.47 -24.62 -28.42
N TYR A 221 -14.82 -24.73 -28.45
CA TYR A 221 -15.64 -23.94 -27.52
C TYR A 221 -15.55 -24.47 -26.07
N TRP A 222 -15.38 -25.78 -25.88
CA TRP A 222 -15.16 -26.37 -24.55
C TRP A 222 -13.83 -25.92 -23.94
N ALA A 223 -12.77 -25.78 -24.75
CA ALA A 223 -11.51 -25.21 -24.29
C ALA A 223 -11.67 -23.76 -23.79
N VAL A 224 -12.48 -22.94 -24.47
CA VAL A 224 -12.77 -21.56 -24.04
C VAL A 224 -13.60 -21.52 -22.75
N ILE A 225 -14.57 -22.41 -22.59
CA ILE A 225 -15.34 -22.53 -21.32
C ILE A 225 -14.38 -22.91 -20.18
N ASN A 226 -13.53 -23.91 -20.38
CA ASN A 226 -12.58 -24.35 -19.36
C ASN A 226 -11.54 -23.26 -19.04
N GLN A 227 -11.07 -22.52 -20.04
CA GLN A 227 -10.17 -21.39 -19.86
C GLN A 227 -10.84 -20.28 -19.05
N ALA A 228 -12.09 -19.92 -19.36
CA ALA A 228 -12.85 -18.93 -18.61
C ALA A 228 -13.05 -19.36 -17.15
N GLN A 229 -13.44 -20.62 -16.92
CA GLN A 229 -13.60 -21.17 -15.59
C GLN A 229 -12.28 -21.23 -14.82
N ALA A 230 -11.17 -21.59 -15.46
CA ALA A 230 -9.84 -21.56 -14.87
C ALA A 230 -9.45 -20.14 -14.45
N THR A 231 -9.66 -19.13 -15.30
CA THR A 231 -9.40 -17.73 -14.93
C THR A 231 -10.25 -17.26 -13.75
N CYS A 232 -11.53 -17.66 -13.69
CA CYS A 232 -12.41 -17.35 -12.55
C CYS A 232 -11.98 -18.07 -11.26
N LYS A 233 -11.44 -19.29 -11.36
CA LYS A 233 -10.88 -20.04 -10.21
C LYS A 233 -9.58 -19.41 -9.71
N MET A 234 -8.69 -19.00 -10.60
CA MET A 234 -7.46 -18.28 -10.24
C MET A 234 -7.77 -17.01 -9.44
N PHE A 235 -8.83 -16.28 -9.81
CA PHE A 235 -9.31 -15.13 -9.05
C PHE A 235 -9.78 -15.49 -7.63
N ARG A 236 -10.55 -16.57 -7.46
CA ARG A 236 -10.99 -17.00 -6.11
C ARG A 236 -9.81 -17.32 -5.19
N ASN A 237 -8.67 -17.68 -5.77
CA ASN A 237 -7.44 -18.01 -5.04
C ASN A 237 -6.54 -16.79 -4.82
N THR A 238 -6.67 -15.70 -5.60
CA THR A 238 -6.01 -14.43 -5.25
C THR A 238 -6.69 -13.86 -4.02
N GLN A 239 -5.95 -13.86 -2.90
CA GLN A 239 -6.46 -13.39 -1.62
C GLN A 239 -7.03 -11.97 -1.72
N PRO A 240 -8.10 -11.66 -0.97
CA PRO A 240 -8.54 -10.28 -0.83
C PRO A 240 -7.38 -9.40 -0.34
N PRO A 241 -7.40 -8.09 -0.63
CA PRO A 241 -6.42 -7.15 -0.09
C PRO A 241 -6.27 -7.37 1.42
N ASN A 242 -5.02 -7.40 1.91
CA ASN A 242 -4.72 -7.75 3.29
C ASN A 242 -5.21 -6.64 4.24
N TRP A 243 -6.48 -6.74 4.65
CA TRP A 243 -7.14 -5.77 5.51
C TRP A 243 -6.51 -5.69 6.91
N GLN A 244 -5.83 -6.74 7.37
CA GLN A 244 -5.11 -6.74 8.64
C GLN A 244 -3.94 -5.76 8.59
N LYS A 245 -3.12 -5.79 7.53
CA LYS A 245 -2.04 -4.79 7.37
C LYS A 245 -2.54 -3.35 7.33
N GLN A 246 -3.72 -3.12 6.75
CA GLN A 246 -4.33 -1.79 6.76
C GLN A 246 -4.83 -1.36 8.15
N ALA A 247 -5.31 -2.30 8.96
CA ALA A 247 -5.70 -2.04 10.35
C ALA A 247 -4.46 -1.73 11.20
N ASP A 248 -3.41 -2.53 11.09
CA ASP A 248 -2.13 -2.33 11.79
C ASP A 248 -1.53 -0.96 11.45
N LEU A 249 -1.56 -0.57 10.17
CA LEU A 249 -1.12 0.74 9.71
C LEU A 249 -1.97 1.90 10.28
N ARG A 250 -3.27 1.69 10.50
CA ARG A 250 -4.13 2.70 11.14
C ARG A 250 -3.79 2.86 12.61
N GLU A 251 -3.63 1.76 13.33
CA GLU A 251 -3.22 1.77 14.74
C GLU A 251 -1.87 2.46 14.91
N MET A 252 -0.89 2.14 14.06
CA MET A 252 0.41 2.81 14.04
C MET A 252 0.27 4.33 13.83
N LYS A 253 -0.59 4.76 12.91
CA LYS A 253 -0.84 6.19 12.63
C LYS A 253 -1.46 6.91 13.81
N GLU A 254 -2.43 6.27 14.47
CA GLU A 254 -3.10 6.80 15.65
C GLU A 254 -2.12 6.87 16.83
N GLY A 255 -1.30 5.84 17.02
CA GLY A 255 -0.21 5.79 18.00
C GLY A 255 0.79 6.93 17.83
N ILE A 256 1.24 7.20 16.60
CA ILE A 256 2.14 8.33 16.31
C ILE A 256 1.47 9.67 16.61
N THR A 257 0.19 9.81 16.27
CA THR A 257 -0.57 11.05 16.53
C THR A 257 -0.74 11.25 18.05
N GLY A 258 -0.99 10.18 18.80
CA GLY A 258 -0.96 10.18 20.26
C GLY A 258 0.40 10.56 20.82
N ALA A 259 1.48 9.96 20.32
CA ALA A 259 2.85 10.24 20.76
C ALA A 259 3.25 11.70 20.54
N LEU A 260 2.85 12.32 19.42
CA LEU A 260 3.04 13.75 19.18
C LEU A 260 2.33 14.63 20.22
N ARG A 261 1.09 14.27 20.59
CA ARG A 261 0.34 14.99 21.64
C ARG A 261 0.98 14.83 23.01
N THR A 262 1.46 13.63 23.34
CA THR A 262 2.21 13.38 24.58
C THR A 262 3.49 14.20 24.62
N LYS A 263 4.25 14.23 23.51
CA LYS A 263 5.48 15.04 23.45
C LYS A 263 5.21 16.54 23.60
N ALA A 264 4.11 17.03 23.02
CA ALA A 264 3.68 18.41 23.19
C ALA A 264 3.27 18.73 24.63
N SER A 265 2.60 17.81 25.33
CA SER A 265 2.21 18.01 26.74
C SER A 265 3.41 17.96 27.67
N GLU A 266 4.35 17.04 27.46
CA GLU A 266 5.66 17.00 28.14
C GLU A 266 6.42 18.31 27.96
N SER A 267 6.47 18.85 26.74
CA SER A 267 7.12 20.13 26.46
C SER A 267 6.44 21.30 27.16
N SER A 268 5.11 21.28 27.33
CA SER A 268 4.40 22.30 28.12
C SER A 268 4.78 22.22 29.60
N ARG A 269 4.83 21.02 30.18
CA ARG A 269 5.19 20.81 31.59
C ARG A 269 6.60 21.31 31.88
N ILE A 270 7.57 20.92 31.05
CA ILE A 270 8.96 21.39 31.22
C ILE A 270 9.04 22.92 31.08
N ARG A 271 8.28 23.51 30.15
CA ARG A 271 8.22 24.96 30.01
C ARG A 271 7.65 25.64 31.26
N GLU A 272 6.61 25.07 31.87
CA GLU A 272 6.03 25.57 33.12
C GLU A 272 7.07 25.52 34.26
N ASP A 273 7.80 24.41 34.42
CA ASP A 273 8.90 24.30 35.39
C ASP A 273 10.02 25.32 35.12
N LEU A 274 10.38 25.53 33.85
CA LEU A 274 11.35 26.56 33.46
C LEU A 274 10.86 27.98 33.82
N THR A 275 9.56 28.25 33.70
CA THR A 275 9.02 29.57 34.10
C THR A 275 9.04 29.78 35.62
N LEU A 276 8.81 28.72 36.40
CA LEU A 276 8.91 28.77 37.86
C LEU A 276 10.36 29.03 38.31
N THR A 277 11.31 28.25 37.78
CA THR A 277 12.74 28.42 38.09
C THR A 277 13.30 29.77 37.64
N LEU A 278 12.76 30.37 36.57
CA LEU A 278 13.10 31.73 36.15
C LEU A 278 12.63 32.76 37.21
N GLY A 279 11.44 32.54 37.80
CA GLY A 279 10.95 33.31 38.94
C GLY A 279 11.87 33.21 40.17
N ASP A 280 12.29 32.00 40.51
CA ASP A 280 13.23 31.77 41.63
C ASP A 280 14.60 32.42 41.39
N SER A 281 15.11 32.33 40.16
CA SER A 281 16.36 32.99 39.75
C SER A 281 16.27 34.52 39.88
N ARG A 282 15.14 35.14 39.51
CA ARG A 282 14.91 36.58 39.73
C ARG A 282 14.96 36.94 41.21
N ASN A 283 14.27 36.16 42.05
CA ASN A 283 14.27 36.38 43.50
C ASN A 283 15.66 36.21 44.10
N PHE A 284 16.43 35.22 43.64
CA PHE A 284 17.81 35.00 44.06
C PHE A 284 18.72 36.17 43.67
N ILE A 285 18.64 36.66 42.43
CA ILE A 285 19.40 37.83 41.97
C ILE A 285 19.08 39.06 42.83
N GLN A 286 17.81 39.32 43.11
CA GLN A 286 17.41 40.45 43.95
C GLN A 286 17.93 40.33 45.39
N LYS A 287 17.93 39.12 45.96
CA LYS A 287 18.47 38.86 47.30
C LYS A 287 19.98 39.10 47.34
N GLU A 288 20.73 38.55 46.38
CA GLU A 288 22.18 38.73 46.31
C GLU A 288 22.57 40.18 45.99
N GLN A 289 21.76 40.91 45.22
CA GLN A 289 21.94 42.36 44.99
C GLN A 289 21.82 43.15 46.30
N ARG A 290 20.78 42.89 47.12
CA ARG A 290 20.65 43.55 48.43
C ARG A 290 21.84 43.28 49.33
N ILE A 291 22.30 42.02 49.41
CA ILE A 291 23.48 41.66 50.20
C ILE A 291 24.74 42.35 49.64
N HIS A 292 24.88 42.45 48.32
CA HIS A 292 25.98 43.17 47.70
C HIS A 292 25.97 44.65 48.10
N ASP A 293 24.81 45.32 48.03
CA ASP A 293 24.66 46.74 48.36
C ASP A 293 24.93 47.01 49.85
N GLU A 294 24.47 46.14 50.76
CA GLU A 294 24.75 46.23 52.20
C GLU A 294 26.25 46.04 52.53
N VAL A 295 26.90 45.09 51.86
CA VAL A 295 28.35 44.83 52.01
C VAL A 295 29.17 45.97 51.41
N GLU A 296 28.76 46.51 50.27
CA GLU A 296 29.39 47.66 49.62
C GLU A 296 29.28 48.91 50.51
N GLN A 297 28.11 49.17 51.09
CA GLN A 297 27.94 50.25 52.06
C GLN A 297 28.86 50.06 53.27
N SER A 298 28.92 48.86 53.83
CA SER A 298 29.80 48.54 54.97
C SER A 298 31.28 48.70 54.63
N TYR A 299 31.69 48.28 53.44
CA TYR A 299 33.05 48.43 52.93
C TYR A 299 33.43 49.91 52.76
N ASN A 300 32.52 50.72 52.19
CA ASN A 300 32.72 52.16 52.02
C ASN A 300 32.78 52.90 53.36
N LEU A 301 31.96 52.53 54.34
CA LEU A 301 32.03 53.08 55.69
C LEU A 301 33.38 52.76 56.36
N GLN A 302 33.90 51.54 56.16
CA GLN A 302 35.16 51.10 56.75
C GLN A 302 36.40 51.76 56.11
N LEU A 303 36.37 52.03 54.80
CA LEU A 303 37.42 52.78 54.10
C LEU A 303 37.55 54.22 54.62
N GLY A 304 36.48 54.77 55.20
CA GLY A 304 36.45 56.15 55.67
C GLY A 304 36.48 57.16 54.52
N PRO A 305 36.80 58.44 54.77
CA PRO A 305 36.89 59.45 53.72
C PRO A 305 37.92 59.05 52.65
N LEU A 306 37.43 58.81 51.43
CA LEU A 306 38.24 58.38 50.28
C LEU A 306 39.19 59.48 49.77
N ALA A 307 38.93 60.75 50.12
CA ALA A 307 39.75 61.89 49.75
C ALA A 307 40.36 62.58 50.99
N SER A 308 41.64 62.94 50.91
CA SER A 308 42.33 63.69 51.97
C SER A 308 41.76 65.09 52.21
N THR A 309 40.93 65.59 51.29
CA THR A 309 40.16 66.84 51.40
C THR A 309 38.97 66.73 52.36
N ASP A 310 38.50 65.52 52.62
CA ASP A 310 37.35 65.26 53.50
C ASP A 310 37.78 65.14 54.98
N LEU A 311 39.09 65.12 55.23
CA LEU A 311 39.65 65.20 56.57
C LEU A 311 39.70 66.68 57.00
N THR A 312 38.92 67.04 58.01
CA THR A 312 38.97 68.38 58.63
C THR A 312 40.25 68.61 59.46
N LEU A 313 41.09 67.59 59.60
CA LEU A 313 42.34 67.64 60.34
C LEU A 313 43.49 68.07 59.43
N ARG A 314 44.25 69.08 59.89
CA ARG A 314 45.34 69.75 59.17
C ARG A 314 46.61 68.90 58.95
N GLU A 315 46.58 67.62 59.34
CA GLU A 315 47.74 66.73 59.36
C GLU A 315 47.67 65.70 58.23
N SER A 316 48.64 65.75 57.30
CA SER A 316 48.74 64.78 56.22
C SER A 316 49.54 63.53 56.66
N LEU A 317 49.00 62.34 56.38
CA LEU A 317 49.65 61.04 56.64
C LEU A 317 51.01 60.88 55.93
N THR A 318 51.32 61.75 54.98
CA THR A 318 52.57 61.77 54.21
C THR A 318 53.74 62.45 54.92
N ARG A 319 53.51 63.19 56.02
CA ARG A 319 54.59 63.87 56.75
C ARG A 319 55.59 62.87 57.35
N PRO A 320 56.91 63.13 57.28
CA PRO A 320 57.94 62.23 57.82
C PRO A 320 57.77 61.96 59.33
N LEU A 321 57.22 62.92 60.08
CA LEU A 321 56.98 62.79 61.52
C LEU A 321 55.88 61.76 61.85
N VAL A 322 54.83 61.69 61.00
CA VAL A 322 53.76 60.67 61.13
C VAL A 322 54.29 59.28 60.79
N LYS A 323 55.18 59.16 59.79
CA LYS A 323 55.85 57.89 59.45
C LYS A 323 56.76 57.37 60.56
N ILE A 324 57.38 58.25 61.34
CA ILE A 324 58.18 57.89 62.52
C ILE A 324 57.25 57.39 63.65
N LEU A 325 56.14 58.08 63.89
CA LEU A 325 55.13 57.66 64.87
C LEU A 325 54.46 56.32 64.49
N GLN A 326 54.22 56.04 63.22
CA GLN A 326 53.68 54.74 62.76
C GLN A 326 54.65 53.56 62.93
N ARG A 327 55.96 53.82 63.03
CA ARG A 327 56.99 52.78 63.25
C ARG A 327 57.20 52.44 64.72
N HIS A 328 56.63 53.22 65.63
CA HIS A 328 56.79 52.98 67.06
C HIS A 328 55.98 51.73 67.47
N PRO A 329 56.53 50.80 68.27
CA PRO A 329 55.84 49.56 68.63
C PRO A 329 54.57 49.80 69.47
N VAL A 330 54.51 50.91 70.19
CA VAL A 330 53.36 51.33 71.02
C VAL A 330 52.16 51.81 70.17
N THR A 331 52.38 52.20 68.92
CA THR A 331 51.35 52.64 67.96
C THR A 331 50.95 51.53 66.98
N GLN A 332 51.57 50.34 67.06
CA GLN A 332 51.10 49.13 66.37
C GLN A 332 49.94 48.51 67.15
N LEU A 333 48.81 49.20 67.09
CA LEU A 333 47.57 48.79 67.73
C LEU A 333 47.00 47.55 67.01
N PRO A 334 46.73 46.43 67.71
CA PRO A 334 46.11 45.23 67.10
C PRO A 334 44.76 45.53 66.44
N GLU A 335 44.07 46.58 66.88
CA GLU A 335 42.83 47.09 66.29
C GLU A 335 43.00 47.51 64.83
N SER A 336 44.18 48.03 64.46
CA SER A 336 44.50 48.42 63.07
C SER A 336 44.66 47.21 62.15
N THR A 337 45.22 46.11 62.67
CA THR A 337 45.31 44.86 61.93
C THR A 337 43.94 44.22 61.75
N TYR A 338 43.08 44.23 62.77
CA TYR A 338 41.72 43.70 62.67
C TYR A 338 40.85 44.49 61.67
N THR A 339 41.01 45.81 61.60
CA THR A 339 40.32 46.64 60.60
C THR A 339 40.83 46.38 59.19
N ALA A 340 42.15 46.25 58.99
CA ALA A 340 42.70 45.85 57.69
C ALA A 340 42.19 44.46 57.26
N GLU A 341 42.18 43.47 58.15
CA GLU A 341 41.65 42.13 57.90
C GLU A 341 40.14 42.14 57.59
N GLY A 342 39.37 42.92 58.35
CA GLY A 342 37.94 43.11 58.11
C GLY A 342 37.65 43.70 56.72
N SER A 343 38.40 44.73 56.32
CA SER A 343 38.26 45.37 55.01
C SER A 343 38.61 44.41 53.85
N ALA A 344 39.66 43.61 54.02
CA ALA A 344 40.05 42.59 53.03
C ALA A 344 39.00 41.46 52.95
N SER A 345 38.35 41.12 54.06
CA SER A 345 37.25 40.17 54.10
C SER A 345 36.02 40.69 53.36
N LEU A 346 35.63 41.96 53.60
CA LEU A 346 34.52 42.61 52.90
C LEU A 346 34.76 42.75 51.39
N GLN A 347 35.99 43.09 50.99
CA GLN A 347 36.34 43.13 49.57
C GLN A 347 36.17 41.75 48.91
N LYS A 348 36.64 40.68 49.58
CA LYS A 348 36.46 39.30 49.09
C LYS A 348 34.99 38.90 49.02
N THR A 349 34.15 39.30 49.98
CA THR A 349 32.72 38.99 49.93
C THR A 349 32.01 39.74 48.81
N LEU A 350 32.38 41.01 48.55
CA LEU A 350 31.86 41.80 47.44
C LEU A 350 32.20 41.17 46.08
N ASP A 351 33.46 40.75 45.89
CA ASP A 351 33.85 40.04 44.67
C ASP A 351 33.09 38.72 44.48
N ARG A 352 32.86 37.97 45.58
CA ARG A 352 32.09 36.73 45.57
C ARG A 352 30.62 36.96 45.22
N THR A 353 29.95 37.94 45.83
CA THR A 353 28.54 38.24 45.53
C THR A 353 28.38 38.76 44.10
N ARG A 354 29.31 39.61 43.64
CA ARG A 354 29.36 40.07 42.25
C ARG A 354 29.49 38.91 41.26
N GLN A 355 30.35 37.92 41.56
CA GLN A 355 30.47 36.72 40.73
C GLN A 355 29.19 35.88 40.74
N LYS A 356 28.57 35.67 41.92
CA LYS A 356 27.29 34.95 42.03
C LYS A 356 26.18 35.60 41.21
N ILE A 357 26.04 36.94 41.29
CA ILE A 357 25.06 37.70 40.52
C ILE A 357 25.31 37.50 39.01
N ARG A 358 26.55 37.60 38.54
CA ARG A 358 26.90 37.38 37.13
C ARG A 358 26.52 35.98 36.65
N ILE A 359 26.84 34.95 37.44
CA ILE A 359 26.47 33.56 37.11
C ILE A 359 24.95 33.41 37.06
N ALA A 360 24.23 33.97 38.05
CA ALA A 360 22.77 33.90 38.10
C ALA A 360 22.09 34.65 36.94
N GLN A 361 22.63 35.78 36.50
CA GLN A 361 22.14 36.49 35.31
C GLN A 361 22.36 35.66 34.04
N PHE A 362 23.52 35.02 33.91
CA PHE A 362 23.80 34.12 32.79
C PHE A 362 22.84 32.92 32.77
N THR A 363 22.63 32.26 33.92
CA THR A 363 21.69 31.13 34.01
C THR A 363 20.25 31.57 33.73
N GLN A 364 19.84 32.75 34.20
CA GLN A 364 18.53 33.32 33.86
C GLN A 364 18.34 33.49 32.35
N GLN A 365 19.35 33.99 31.64
CA GLN A 365 19.30 34.16 30.19
C GLN A 365 19.19 32.80 29.48
N GLN A 366 19.93 31.79 29.93
CA GLN A 366 19.82 30.42 29.41
C GLN A 366 18.42 29.84 29.65
N LEU A 367 17.89 29.93 30.88
CA LEU A 367 16.54 29.44 31.22
C LEU A 367 15.46 30.11 30.36
N LYS A 368 15.61 31.40 30.06
CA LYS A 368 14.71 32.12 29.16
C LYS A 368 14.77 31.56 27.73
N ASN A 369 15.98 31.38 27.18
CA ASN A 369 16.18 30.81 25.85
C ASN A 369 15.61 29.39 25.77
N ASP A 370 15.82 28.57 26.80
CA ASP A 370 15.30 27.20 26.88
C ASP A 370 13.76 27.19 26.93
N SER A 371 13.15 28.11 27.68
CA SER A 371 11.70 28.26 27.74
C SER A 371 11.10 28.62 26.38
N GLU A 372 11.74 29.53 25.64
CA GLU A 372 11.33 29.90 24.28
C GLU A 372 11.52 28.73 23.30
N CYS A 373 12.62 27.98 23.42
CA CYS A 373 12.85 26.78 22.62
C CYS A 373 11.78 25.70 22.87
N LYS A 374 11.44 25.45 24.13
CA LYS A 374 10.37 24.51 24.53
C LYS A 374 9.01 24.94 24.00
N LEU A 375 8.69 26.24 24.05
CA LEU A 375 7.46 26.78 23.47
C LEU A 375 7.38 26.55 21.95
N SER A 376 8.48 26.80 21.23
CA SER A 376 8.57 26.53 19.79
C SER A 376 8.39 25.04 19.48
N GLY A 377 9.09 24.16 20.20
CA GLY A 377 8.96 22.71 20.09
C GLY A 377 7.51 22.23 20.32
N GLN A 378 6.89 22.69 21.41
CA GLN A 378 5.49 22.41 21.74
C GLN A 378 4.54 22.80 20.60
N ARG A 379 4.69 24.01 20.03
CA ARG A 379 3.84 24.50 18.95
C ARG A 379 3.97 23.65 17.68
N LEU A 380 5.20 23.26 17.34
CA LEU A 380 5.47 22.42 16.17
C LEU A 380 4.88 21.01 16.34
N ASP A 381 5.01 20.41 17.52
CA ASP A 381 4.44 19.08 17.79
C ASP A 381 2.91 19.09 17.79
N GLN A 382 2.29 20.14 18.34
CA GLN A 382 0.84 20.34 18.22
C GLN A 382 0.41 20.59 16.77
N ALA A 383 1.18 21.36 15.99
CA ALA A 383 0.89 21.61 14.59
C ALA A 383 0.98 20.31 13.76
N ALA A 384 1.99 19.47 14.01
CA ALA A 384 2.14 18.16 13.38
C ALA A 384 0.97 17.22 13.73
N ALA A 385 0.55 17.15 15.00
CA ALA A 385 -0.61 16.37 15.41
C ALA A 385 -1.90 16.86 14.72
N ARG A 386 -2.13 18.18 14.69
CA ARG A 386 -3.30 18.79 14.03
C ARG A 386 -3.31 18.54 12.51
N LEU A 387 -2.15 18.57 11.86
CA LEU A 387 -2.02 18.25 10.44
C LEU A 387 -2.51 16.82 10.16
N ARG A 388 -2.07 15.86 10.99
CA ARG A 388 -2.48 14.46 10.88
C ARG A 388 -3.98 14.28 11.12
N ASP A 389 -4.55 14.96 12.11
CA ASP A 389 -6.00 14.93 12.37
C ASP A 389 -6.82 15.48 11.19
N ARG A 390 -6.36 16.59 10.59
CA ARG A 390 -7.02 17.17 9.39
C ARG A 390 -6.93 16.23 8.20
N SER A 391 -5.78 15.59 8.00
CA SER A 391 -5.59 14.60 6.95
C SER A 391 -6.54 13.42 7.14
N ALA A 392 -6.69 12.93 8.37
CA ALA A 392 -7.64 11.85 8.69
C ALA A 392 -9.10 12.23 8.41
N LYS A 393 -9.54 13.44 8.78
CA LYS A 393 -10.92 13.92 8.51
C LYS A 393 -11.24 14.04 7.02
N LYS A 394 -10.26 14.42 6.18
CA LYS A 394 -10.45 14.51 4.72
C LYS A 394 -10.53 13.14 4.01
N ARG A 395 -10.40 12.02 4.74
CA ARG A 395 -10.52 10.65 4.20
C ARG A 395 -11.93 10.07 4.33
N GLN A 396 -12.74 10.60 5.27
CA GLN A 396 -14.16 10.30 5.40
C GLN A 396 -14.93 11.11 4.35
#